data_AF-A0A0R2N1V8-F1
#
_entry.id   AF-A0A0R2N1V8-F1
#
_cell.length_a   1.000
_cell.length_b   1.000
_cell.length_c   1.000
_cell.angle_alpha   90.00
_cell.angle_beta   90.00
_cell.angle_gamma   90.00
#
_symmetry.space_group_name_H-M   'P 1'
#
loop_
_entity.id
_entity.type
_entity.pdbx_description
1 polymer ?
#
loop_
_entity_poly.entity_id
_entity_poly.type
_entity_poly.pdbx_seq_one_letter_code
_entity_poly.pdbx_strand_id
1 'polypeptide(L)'
;MAAINQMQDVTVRVQGQGDTKQQAFAAALADIQKQLVGNESQTMLQIVPITVTPIQLDESMYKERFLFFFFPRVRTIYHVILEVTVQINSIALETLAFNVHKQTSPDELPLIPRLWRLVKGDE
;
A
#
# COMPACT_ATOMS: atom_id res chain seq x y z
N MET A 1 23.11 -16.84 -7.73
CA MET A 1 22.44 -16.01 -6.71
C MET A 1 21.03 -16.55 -6.54
N ALA A 2 20.57 -16.74 -5.31
CA ALA A 2 19.22 -17.25 -5.06
C ALA A 2 18.19 -16.12 -5.21
N ALA A 3 16.97 -16.49 -5.62
CA ALA A 3 15.85 -15.57 -5.62
C ALA A 3 15.48 -15.19 -4.16
N ILE A 4 15.24 -13.90 -3.92
CA ILE A 4 14.90 -13.37 -2.59
C ILE A 4 13.40 -13.14 -2.40
N ASN A 5 12.61 -13.35 -3.45
CA ASN A 5 11.18 -13.16 -3.45
C ASN A 5 10.45 -14.46 -3.06
N GLN A 6 9.30 -14.30 -2.41
CA GLN A 6 8.48 -15.38 -1.87
C GLN A 6 7.05 -15.23 -2.39
N MET A 7 6.45 -16.35 -2.77
CA MET A 7 5.04 -16.42 -3.17
C MET A 7 4.22 -17.01 -2.03
N GLN A 8 3.12 -16.37 -1.67
CA GLN A 8 2.18 -16.85 -0.66
C GLN A 8 0.75 -16.61 -1.12
N ASP A 9 -0.14 -17.56 -0.80
CA ASP A 9 -1.57 -17.41 -1.06
C ASP A 9 -2.26 -16.99 0.24
N VAL A 10 -3.08 -15.94 0.16
CA VAL A 10 -3.81 -15.37 1.29
C VAL A 10 -5.25 -15.18 0.89
N THR A 11 -6.18 -15.54 1.77
CA THR A 11 -7.61 -15.25 1.55
C THR A 11 -8.00 -14.04 2.36
N VAL A 12 -8.59 -13.04 1.70
CA VAL A 12 -9.02 -11.77 2.29
C VAL A 12 -10.49 -11.54 2.02
N ARG A 13 -11.17 -10.88 2.96
CA ARG A 13 -12.57 -10.49 2.80
C ARG A 13 -12.65 -9.00 2.52
N VAL A 14 -13.07 -8.65 1.32
CA VAL A 14 -13.13 -7.26 0.86
C VAL A 14 -14.56 -6.80 0.64
N GLN A 15 -14.76 -5.48 0.73
CA GLN A 15 -16.06 -4.86 0.53
C GLN A 15 -15.96 -3.65 -0.40
N GLY A 16 -17.01 -3.42 -1.17
CA GLY A 16 -17.06 -2.32 -2.12
C GLY A 16 -18.47 -1.83 -2.36
N GLN A 17 -18.58 -0.54 -2.70
CA GLN A 17 -19.84 0.12 -3.00
C GLN A 17 -19.71 0.94 -4.28
N GLY A 18 -20.78 1.04 -5.05
CA GLY A 18 -20.82 1.89 -6.23
C GLY A 18 -22.22 2.06 -6.80
N ASP A 19 -22.39 3.05 -7.67
CA ASP A 19 -23.67 3.31 -8.35
C ASP A 19 -23.92 2.30 -9.48
N THR A 20 -22.88 1.57 -9.88
CA THR A 20 -22.94 0.45 -10.84
C THR A 20 -22.29 -0.79 -10.26
N LYS A 21 -22.68 -1.97 -10.76
CA LYS A 21 -22.04 -3.25 -10.39
C LYS A 21 -20.53 -3.19 -10.60
N GLN A 22 -20.08 -2.73 -11.77
CA GLN A 22 -18.65 -2.63 -12.09
C GLN A 22 -17.90 -1.75 -11.08
N GLN A 23 -18.49 -0.61 -10.70
CA GLN A 23 -17.87 0.28 -9.71
C GLN A 23 -17.78 -0.37 -8.33
N ALA A 24 -18.83 -1.06 -7.87
CA ALA A 24 -18.81 -1.75 -6.58
C ALA A 24 -17.76 -2.86 -6.53
N PHE A 25 -17.63 -3.67 -7.59
CA PHE A 25 -16.59 -4.69 -7.70
C PHE A 25 -15.18 -4.10 -7.78
N ALA A 26 -14.98 -3.03 -8.56
CA ALA A 26 -13.68 -2.35 -8.63
C ALA A 26 -13.27 -1.77 -7.27
N ALA A 27 -14.23 -1.18 -6.53
CA ALA A 27 -14.00 -0.68 -5.18
C ALA A 27 -13.61 -1.80 -4.21
N ALA A 28 -14.26 -2.96 -4.29
CA ALA A 28 -13.92 -4.12 -3.47
C ALA A 28 -12.51 -4.67 -3.77
N LEU A 29 -12.14 -4.79 -5.04
CA LEU A 29 -10.79 -5.25 -5.42
C LEU A 29 -9.70 -4.25 -5.02
N ALA A 30 -9.97 -2.95 -5.08
CA ALA A 30 -9.04 -1.92 -4.60
C ALA A 30 -8.81 -2.00 -3.09
N ASP A 31 -9.79 -2.52 -2.33
CA ASP A 31 -9.66 -2.72 -0.88
C ASP A 31 -8.65 -3.81 -0.51
N ILE A 32 -8.38 -4.78 -1.41
CA ILE A 32 -7.39 -5.85 -1.22
C ILE A 32 -6.03 -5.26 -0.83
N GLN A 33 -5.58 -4.24 -1.58
CA GLN A 33 -4.27 -3.62 -1.33
C GLN A 33 -4.22 -3.01 0.08
N LYS A 34 -5.29 -2.35 0.51
CA LYS A 34 -5.35 -1.72 1.84
C LYS A 34 -5.26 -2.75 2.97
N GLN A 35 -5.90 -3.90 2.81
CA GLN A 35 -5.87 -4.96 3.82
C GLN A 35 -4.51 -5.64 3.94
N LEU A 36 -3.72 -5.66 2.86
CA LEU A 36 -2.44 -6.34 2.84
C LEU A 36 -1.28 -5.44 3.29
N VAL A 37 -1.30 -4.14 2.98
CA VAL A 37 -0.19 -3.18 3.18
C VAL A 37 0.09 -2.80 4.66
N GLY A 38 -0.39 -3.57 5.62
CA GLY A 38 -0.21 -3.28 7.05
C GLY A 38 1.14 -3.66 7.68
N ASN A 39 2.00 -4.42 7.00
CA ASN A 39 3.24 -4.94 7.58
C ASN A 39 4.49 -4.29 6.96
N GLU A 40 5.23 -3.51 7.74
CA GLU A 40 6.50 -2.86 7.31
C GLU A 40 7.67 -3.84 7.10
N SER A 41 7.53 -5.09 7.56
CA SER A 41 8.58 -6.12 7.49
C SER A 41 8.78 -6.71 6.08
N GLN A 42 7.84 -6.47 5.16
CA GLN A 42 7.82 -7.07 3.83
C GLN A 42 7.48 -6.04 2.74
N THR A 43 8.22 -6.08 1.64
CA THR A 43 7.90 -5.31 0.44
C THR A 43 7.10 -6.17 -0.53
N MET A 44 5.86 -5.80 -0.81
CA MET A 44 5.03 -6.45 -1.82
C MET A 44 5.38 -5.97 -3.23
N LEU A 45 5.64 -6.92 -4.13
CA LEU A 45 5.93 -6.69 -5.54
C LEU A 45 4.68 -6.79 -6.41
N GLN A 46 3.83 -7.78 -6.13
CA GLN A 46 2.66 -8.09 -6.94
C GLN A 46 1.58 -8.76 -6.10
N ILE A 47 0.32 -8.44 -6.40
CA ILE A 47 -0.87 -9.10 -5.86
C ILE A 47 -1.69 -9.57 -7.06
N VAL A 48 -2.00 -10.86 -7.12
CA VAL A 48 -2.79 -11.47 -8.19
C VAL A 48 -4.01 -12.16 -7.58
N PRO A 49 -5.24 -11.69 -7.87
CA PRO A 49 -6.45 -12.43 -7.49
C PRO A 49 -6.52 -13.77 -8.25
N ILE A 50 -6.58 -14.89 -7.52
CA ILE A 50 -6.73 -16.23 -8.09
C ILE A 50 -8.21 -16.63 -8.14
N THR A 51 -8.92 -16.41 -7.03
CA THR A 51 -10.32 -16.84 -6.90
C THR A 51 -11.10 -15.75 -6.18
N VAL A 52 -12.30 -15.46 -6.70
CA VAL A 52 -13.23 -14.47 -6.16
C VAL A 52 -14.56 -15.16 -5.94
N THR A 53 -15.00 -15.22 -4.69
CA THR A 53 -16.27 -15.81 -4.28
C THR A 53 -17.17 -14.73 -3.66
N PRO A 54 -18.40 -14.55 -4.17
CA PRO A 54 -19.33 -13.59 -3.57
C PRO A 54 -19.87 -14.14 -2.24
N ILE A 55 -19.72 -13.37 -1.17
CA ILE A 55 -20.40 -13.64 0.10
C ILE A 55 -21.78 -12.95 0.12
N GLN A 56 -21.82 -11.68 -0.30
CA GLN A 56 -23.03 -10.86 -0.27
C GLN A 56 -23.05 -9.88 -1.44
N LEU A 57 -24.19 -9.75 -2.09
CA LEU A 57 -24.41 -8.86 -3.24
C LEU A 57 -25.77 -8.16 -3.04
N ASP A 58 -25.75 -6.94 -2.50
CA ASP A 58 -26.95 -6.17 -2.23
C ASP A 58 -27.17 -5.10 -3.30
N GLU A 59 -28.43 -4.91 -3.69
CA GLU A 59 -28.88 -3.81 -4.52
C GLU A 59 -29.90 -2.99 -3.72
N SER A 60 -29.56 -1.72 -3.48
CA SER A 60 -30.43 -0.77 -2.78
C SER A 60 -30.92 0.29 -3.76
N MET A 61 -32.23 0.39 -3.95
CA MET A 61 -32.84 1.38 -4.82
C MET A 61 -33.71 2.35 -4.01
N TYR A 62 -33.52 3.65 -4.19
CA TYR A 62 -34.33 4.67 -3.54
C TYR A 62 -34.65 5.82 -4.48
N LYS A 63 -35.80 6.45 -4.24
CA LYS A 63 -36.28 7.58 -5.02
C LYS A 63 -35.90 8.87 -4.31
N GLU A 64 -34.91 9.58 -4.84
CA GLU A 64 -34.56 10.91 -4.37
C GLU A 64 -35.62 11.92 -4.82
N ARG A 65 -36.05 12.77 -3.89
CA ARG A 65 -36.93 13.91 -4.18
C ARG A 65 -36.07 15.17 -4.23
N PHE A 66 -35.51 15.48 -5.40
CA PHE A 66 -34.81 16.73 -5.61
C PHE A 66 -35.81 17.90 -5.69
N LEU A 67 -35.59 18.96 -4.91
CA LEU A 67 -36.40 20.19 -4.85
C LEU A 67 -37.93 19.92 -4.88
N PHE A 68 -38.44 19.25 -3.84
CA PHE A 68 -39.87 19.12 -3.46
C PHE A 68 -40.85 18.43 -4.44
N PHE A 69 -40.73 18.60 -5.75
CA PHE A 69 -41.58 17.93 -6.76
C PHE A 69 -40.93 17.80 -8.15
N PHE A 70 -39.78 18.43 -8.39
CA PHE A 70 -39.44 18.79 -9.78
C PHE A 70 -38.71 17.73 -10.59
N PHE A 71 -37.90 16.84 -10.00
CA PHE A 71 -37.25 15.77 -10.77
C PHE A 71 -36.98 14.54 -9.89
N PRO A 72 -37.93 13.59 -9.77
CA PRO A 72 -37.65 12.36 -9.06
C PRO A 72 -36.57 11.57 -9.80
N ARG A 73 -35.40 11.39 -9.16
CA ARG A 73 -34.33 10.52 -9.65
C ARG A 73 -34.32 9.24 -8.85
N VAL A 74 -34.35 8.10 -9.54
CA VAL A 74 -34.08 6.81 -8.92
C VAL A 74 -32.57 6.63 -8.85
N ARG A 75 -32.05 6.37 -7.65
CA ARG A 75 -30.67 5.96 -7.45
C ARG A 75 -30.62 4.49 -7.07
N THR A 76 -29.64 3.81 -7.64
CA THR A 76 -29.30 2.44 -7.30
C THR A 76 -27.90 2.44 -6.73
N ILE A 77 -27.73 1.78 -5.61
CA ILE A 77 -26.46 1.58 -4.93
C ILE A 77 -26.23 0.07 -4.84
N TYR A 78 -25.09 -0.37 -5.33
CA TYR A 78 -24.64 -1.75 -5.20
C TYR A 78 -23.63 -1.84 -4.07
N HIS A 79 -23.81 -2.82 -3.19
CA HIS A 79 -22.89 -3.14 -2.14
C HIS A 79 -22.47 -4.61 -2.27
N VAL A 80 -21.17 -4.87 -2.31
CA VAL A 80 -20.63 -6.20 -2.53
C VAL A 80 -19.64 -6.55 -1.43
N ILE A 81 -19.74 -7.78 -0.93
CA ILE A 81 -18.78 -8.39 -0.02
C ILE A 81 -18.26 -9.65 -0.70
N LEU A 82 -16.95 -9.70 -0.91
CA LEU A 82 -16.28 -10.77 -1.64
C LEU A 82 -15.24 -11.41 -0.73
N GLU A 83 -15.12 -12.72 -0.81
CA GLU A 83 -13.94 -13.42 -0.35
C GLU A 83 -13.02 -13.63 -1.56
N VAL A 84 -11.76 -13.25 -1.41
CA VAL A 84 -10.79 -13.26 -2.51
C VAL A 84 -9.54 -13.96 -2.03
N THR A 85 -9.19 -15.04 -2.71
CA THR A 85 -7.87 -15.67 -2.58
C THR A 85 -6.92 -14.97 -3.53
N VAL A 86 -5.87 -14.37 -2.97
CA VAL A 86 -4.83 -13.66 -3.70
C VAL A 86 -3.50 -14.38 -3.54
N GLN A 87 -2.72 -14.38 -4.61
CA GLN A 87 -1.31 -14.71 -4.57
C GLN A 87 -0.51 -13.42 -4.42
N ILE A 88 0.38 -13.40 -3.44
CA ILE A 88 1.24 -12.27 -3.13
C ILE A 88 2.67 -12.67 -3.42
N ASN A 89 3.35 -11.86 -4.22
CA ASN A 89 4.80 -11.93 -4.42
C ASN A 89 5.45 -10.83 -3.58
N SER A 90 6.28 -11.20 -2.62
CA SER A 90 6.89 -10.27 -1.66
C SER A 90 8.36 -10.56 -1.38
N ILE A 91 9.07 -9.60 -0.80
CA ILE A 91 10.45 -9.73 -0.32
C ILE A 91 10.46 -9.47 1.19
N ALA A 92 11.02 -10.40 1.97
CA ALA A 92 11.21 -10.24 3.41
C ALA A 92 12.44 -9.38 3.69
N LEU A 93 12.23 -8.12 4.13
CA LEU A 93 13.31 -7.14 4.28
C LEU A 93 14.24 -7.48 5.45
N GLU A 94 13.72 -8.08 6.51
CA GLU A 94 14.46 -8.49 7.71
C GLU A 94 15.61 -9.48 7.44
N THR A 95 15.50 -10.24 6.35
CA THR A 95 16.52 -11.23 5.97
C THR A 95 17.65 -10.64 5.12
N LEU A 96 17.52 -9.39 4.67
CA LEU A 96 18.48 -8.76 3.77
C LEU A 96 19.64 -8.14 4.56
N ALA A 97 20.86 -8.57 4.23
CA ALA A 97 22.07 -7.98 4.78
C ALA A 97 22.46 -6.72 4.00
N PHE A 98 22.50 -5.57 4.68
CA PHE A 98 22.95 -4.31 4.11
C PHE A 98 24.40 -4.02 4.49
N ASN A 99 25.22 -3.62 3.51
CA ASN A 99 26.55 -3.10 3.78
C ASN A 99 26.44 -1.63 4.23
N VAL A 100 26.78 -1.37 5.49
CA VAL A 100 26.73 -0.02 6.06
C VAL A 100 28.02 0.72 5.72
N HIS A 101 27.92 1.67 4.81
CA HIS A 101 29.01 2.60 4.52
C HIS A 101 28.73 3.92 5.25
N LYS A 102 29.56 4.24 6.25
CA LYS A 102 29.52 5.55 6.91
C LYS A 102 30.22 6.56 6.00
N GLN A 103 29.46 7.51 5.49
CA GLN A 103 30.00 8.66 4.77
C GLN A 103 30.24 9.80 5.76
N THR A 104 31.41 10.43 5.69
CA THR A 104 31.71 11.66 6.43
C THR A 104 30.84 12.81 5.89
N SER A 105 30.23 13.57 6.79
CA SER A 105 29.39 14.72 6.43
C SER A 105 30.23 15.77 5.69
N PRO A 106 29.75 16.36 4.58
CA PRO A 106 30.38 17.51 3.94
C PRO A 106 30.58 18.71 4.87
N ASP A 107 29.77 18.80 5.94
CA ASP A 107 29.82 19.86 6.95
C ASP A 107 30.81 19.59 8.09
N GLU A 108 31.47 18.42 8.12
CA GLU A 108 32.69 18.24 8.90
C GLU A 108 33.84 18.96 8.19
N LEU A 109 33.79 20.29 8.17
CA LEU A 109 34.96 21.12 7.92
C LEU A 109 36.03 20.69 8.94
N PRO A 110 37.26 20.32 8.51
CA PRO A 110 38.34 20.13 9.45
C PRO A 110 38.59 21.49 10.11
N LEU A 111 38.04 21.67 11.31
CA LEU A 111 38.28 22.85 12.12
C LEU A 111 39.78 22.87 12.41
N ILE A 112 40.48 23.69 11.63
CA ILE A 112 41.86 24.16 11.81
C ILE A 112 42.98 23.24 11.29
N PRO A 113 43.50 23.49 10.06
CA PRO A 113 44.78 22.94 9.62
C PRO A 113 45.99 23.83 9.93
N ARG A 114 45.86 25.01 10.59
CA ARG A 114 46.95 26.03 10.62
C ARG A 114 47.38 26.63 11.97
N LEU A 115 46.80 26.28 13.13
CA LEU A 115 47.24 26.86 14.41
C LEU A 115 48.41 26.12 15.10
N TRP A 116 48.69 24.86 14.75
CA TRP A 116 49.81 24.10 15.36
C TRP A 116 51.20 24.53 14.88
N ARG A 117 51.30 25.27 13.76
CA ARG A 117 52.57 25.84 13.27
C ARG A 117 53.02 27.08 14.03
N LEU A 118 52.16 27.70 14.84
CA LEU A 118 52.49 28.87 15.66
C LEU A 118 52.92 28.51 17.09
N VAL A 119 52.91 27.23 17.46
CA VAL A 119 53.45 26.73 18.74
C VAL A 119 54.92 26.27 18.59
N LYS A 120 55.47 26.26 17.36
CA LYS A 120 56.90 26.02 17.11
C LYS A 120 57.55 27.28 16.55
N GLY A 121 57.83 28.22 17.45
CA GLY A 121 58.70 29.36 17.21
C GLY A 121 59.13 29.93 18.55
N ASP A 122 60.19 29.37 19.13
CA ASP A 122 61.43 30.07 19.49
C ASP A 122 62.29 29.20 20.42
N GLU A 123 63.57 29.09 20.02
CA GLU A 123 64.76 28.50 20.70
C GLU A 123 64.91 26.97 20.79
#